data_AF-A0A8B6ZYM0-F1
#
_entry.id   AF-A0A8B6ZYM0-F1
#
_cell.length_a   1.000
_cell.length_b   1.000
_cell.length_c   1.000
_cell.angle_alpha   90.00
_cell.angle_beta   90.00
_cell.angle_gamma   90.00
#
_symmetry.space_group_name_H-M   'P 1'
#
loop_
_entity.id
_entity.type
_entity.pdbx_description
1 polymer ?
#
loop_
_entity_poly.entity_id
_entity_poly.type
_entity_poly.pdbx_seq_one_letter_code
_entity_poly.pdbx_strand_id
1 'polypeptide(L)'
;MAHSCECPLRLEKGFILDGVAVSSMARTYERTRPKLWSAIPPYNAQQDCHARRYFQSHVVPPILRKTEQDHGGTGRDGWIVDYFHIFGPGQRYLNRRNWAGAGHSFQQVTGHNHYNTDLKLFKGFNGQFGYRRNTPALRQHTSVFGEVTKFPLF
;
A
#
# COMPACT_ATOMS: atom_id res chain seq x y z
N MET A 1 -0.74 18.65 21.54
CA MET A 1 -0.41 17.27 21.15
C MET A 1 0.98 17.29 20.55
N ALA A 2 2.02 17.00 21.34
CA ALA A 2 3.40 17.06 20.90
C ALA A 2 3.68 15.87 19.95
N HIS A 3 3.95 16.16 18.68
CA HIS A 3 4.45 15.15 17.76
C HIS A 3 5.91 14.85 18.14
N SER A 4 6.12 13.76 18.87
CA SER A 4 7.43 13.15 19.00
C SER A 4 7.88 12.72 17.60
N CYS A 5 8.79 13.48 17.00
CA CYS A 5 9.56 13.04 15.86
C CYS A 5 10.38 11.84 16.34
N GLU A 6 9.98 10.61 15.98
CA GLU A 6 10.73 9.43 16.36
C GLU A 6 12.11 9.49 15.71
N CYS A 7 13.16 9.31 16.52
CA CYS A 7 14.54 9.34 16.08
C CYS A 7 14.75 8.25 15.01
N PRO A 8 15.34 8.55 13.83
CA PRO A 8 15.58 7.58 12.76
C PRO A 8 16.30 6.31 13.23
N LEU A 9 17.25 6.44 14.16
CA LEU A 9 17.96 5.31 14.79
C LEU A 9 17.05 4.36 15.57
N ARG A 10 15.91 4.84 16.08
CA ARG A 10 14.91 4.03 16.78
C ARG A 10 14.05 3.24 15.80
N LEU A 11 13.74 3.84 14.64
CA LEU A 11 13.08 3.18 13.52
C LEU A 11 13.98 2.12 12.88
N GLU A 12 15.28 2.41 12.70
CA GLU A 12 16.27 1.45 12.22
C GLU A 12 16.49 0.29 13.19
N LYS A 13 16.52 0.55 14.51
CA LYS A 13 16.58 -0.53 15.52
C LYS A 13 15.30 -1.36 15.61
N GLY A 14 14.16 -0.78 15.24
CA GLY A 14 12.89 -1.49 15.06
C GLY A 14 12.75 -2.17 13.71
N PHE A 15 13.68 -1.93 12.78
CA PHE A 15 13.65 -2.49 11.44
C PHE A 15 14.10 -3.96 11.48
N ILE A 16 13.13 -4.84 11.66
CA ILE A 16 13.33 -6.28 11.55
C ILE A 16 13.26 -6.64 10.07
N LEU A 17 14.36 -7.19 9.52
CA LEU A 17 14.37 -7.78 8.18
C LEU A 17 13.38 -8.96 8.15
N ASP A 18 12.19 -8.68 7.63
CA ASP A 18 11.02 -9.57 7.60
C ASP A 18 11.15 -10.72 6.58
N GLY A 19 12.32 -10.86 5.96
CA GLY A 19 12.62 -11.94 5.03
C GLY A 19 12.84 -13.30 5.69
N VAL A 20 13.17 -13.37 6.99
CA VAL A 20 13.48 -14.66 7.65
C VAL A 20 12.24 -15.55 7.73
N ALA A 21 11.08 -15.01 8.13
CA ALA A 21 9.84 -15.78 8.19
C ALA A 21 9.42 -16.29 6.81
N VAL A 22 9.43 -15.41 5.81
CA VAL A 22 9.11 -15.74 4.42
C VAL A 22 10.10 -16.77 3.86
N SER A 23 11.40 -16.63 4.14
CA SER A 23 12.45 -17.57 3.73
C SER A 23 12.29 -18.94 4.40
N SER A 24 11.98 -18.98 5.70
CA SER A 24 11.69 -20.22 6.41
C SER A 24 10.50 -20.94 5.79
N MET A 25 9.40 -20.23 5.48
CA MET A 25 8.25 -20.81 4.79
C MET A 25 8.61 -21.28 3.38
N ALA A 26 9.34 -20.47 2.61
CA ALA A 26 9.76 -20.82 1.26
C ALA A 26 10.57 -22.12 1.24
N ARG A 27 11.51 -22.30 2.17
CA ARG A 27 12.30 -23.53 2.31
C ARG A 27 11.45 -24.76 2.61
N THR A 28 10.32 -24.61 3.31
CA THR A 28 9.38 -25.72 3.55
C THR A 28 8.72 -26.18 2.26
N TYR A 29 8.35 -25.23 1.39
CA TYR A 29 7.64 -25.52 0.14
C TYR A 29 8.56 -25.76 -1.07
N GLU A 30 9.86 -25.47 -0.98
CA GLU A 30 10.85 -25.72 -2.06
C GLU A 30 10.95 -27.19 -2.46
N ARG A 31 10.84 -28.10 -1.49
CA ARG A 31 11.02 -29.54 -1.71
C ARG A 31 9.70 -30.27 -1.95
N THR A 32 8.58 -29.63 -1.67
CA THR A 32 7.24 -30.21 -1.84
C THR A 32 6.82 -30.09 -3.30
N ARG A 33 6.34 -31.21 -3.87
CA ARG A 33 5.72 -31.25 -5.19
C ARG A 33 4.28 -31.75 -5.05
N PRO A 34 3.28 -31.10 -5.68
CA PRO A 34 3.40 -29.88 -6.50
C PRO A 34 3.83 -28.63 -5.68
N LYS A 35 4.33 -27.59 -6.36
CA LYS A 35 4.74 -26.34 -5.73
C LYS A 35 3.49 -25.53 -5.39
N LEU A 36 3.06 -25.60 -4.12
CA LEU A 36 1.78 -25.03 -3.67
C LEU A 36 1.92 -23.61 -3.09
N TRP A 37 3.13 -23.16 -2.79
CA TRP A 37 3.36 -21.85 -2.18
C TRP A 37 4.68 -21.25 -2.65
N SER A 38 4.70 -19.92 -2.78
CA SER A 38 5.89 -19.13 -3.05
C SER A 38 5.85 -17.82 -2.27
N ALA A 39 7.02 -17.19 -2.10
CA ALA A 39 7.12 -15.91 -1.42
C ALA A 39 6.24 -14.82 -2.06
N ILE A 40 6.06 -14.89 -3.38
CA ILE A 40 5.17 -14.01 -4.15
C ILE A 40 3.94 -14.85 -4.53
N PRO A 41 2.73 -14.46 -4.13
CA PRO A 41 1.51 -15.14 -4.54
C PRO A 41 1.24 -14.90 -6.04
N PRO A 42 0.58 -15.85 -6.73
CA PRO A 42 0.11 -15.61 -8.09
C PRO A 42 -0.89 -14.45 -8.09
N TYR A 43 -0.78 -13.59 -9.10
CA TYR A 43 -1.66 -12.44 -9.22
C TYR A 43 -3.07 -12.87 -9.67
N ASN A 44 -4.09 -12.52 -8.89
CA ASN A 44 -5.50 -12.65 -9.26
C ASN A 44 -6.12 -11.27 -9.48
N ALA A 45 -6.35 -10.92 -10.75
CA ALA A 45 -6.89 -9.63 -11.13
C ALA A 45 -8.33 -9.39 -10.64
N GLN A 46 -9.15 -10.44 -10.44
CA GLN A 46 -10.52 -10.28 -9.94
C GLN A 46 -10.57 -9.86 -8.47
N GLN A 47 -9.49 -10.14 -7.71
CA GLN A 47 -9.34 -9.72 -6.31
C GLN A 47 -8.68 -8.35 -6.16
N ASP A 48 -8.14 -7.76 -7.24
CA ASP A 48 -7.54 -6.44 -7.22
C ASP A 48 -8.61 -5.33 -7.14
N CYS A 49 -8.50 -4.49 -6.12
CA CYS A 49 -9.40 -3.36 -5.91
C CYS A 49 -9.31 -2.32 -7.04
N HIS A 50 -8.15 -2.18 -7.68
CA HIS A 50 -7.92 -1.25 -8.78
C HIS A 50 -8.51 -1.77 -10.09
N ALA A 51 -8.50 -3.08 -10.31
CA ALA A 51 -9.13 -3.70 -11.47
C ALA A 51 -10.65 -3.95 -11.30
N ARG A 52 -11.21 -3.76 -10.08
CA ARG A 52 -12.61 -4.04 -9.75
C ARG A 52 -13.62 -3.46 -10.75
N ARG A 53 -13.42 -2.22 -11.20
CA ARG A 53 -14.33 -1.56 -12.15
C ARG A 53 -14.40 -2.26 -13.51
N TYR A 54 -13.28 -2.82 -13.98
CA TYR A 54 -13.24 -3.57 -15.23
C TYR A 54 -14.09 -4.85 -15.12
N PHE A 55 -13.91 -5.61 -14.04
CA PHE A 55 -14.65 -6.86 -13.81
C PHE A 55 -16.15 -6.64 -13.52
N GLN A 56 -16.52 -5.46 -13.02
CA GLN A 56 -17.91 -5.05 -12.82
C GLN A 56 -18.59 -4.46 -14.07
N SER A 57 -17.84 -4.21 -15.16
CA SER A 57 -18.41 -3.69 -16.40
C SER A 57 -19.43 -4.66 -17.00
N HIS A 58 -20.42 -4.18 -17.74
CA HIS A 58 -21.49 -5.05 -18.26
C HIS A 58 -21.00 -6.15 -19.23
N VAL A 59 -19.83 -5.96 -19.84
CA VAL A 59 -19.26 -6.86 -20.87
C VAL A 59 -18.59 -8.09 -20.25
N VAL A 60 -17.98 -7.93 -19.07
CA VAL A 60 -17.08 -8.94 -18.50
C VAL A 60 -17.81 -10.10 -17.80
N PRO A 61 -18.86 -9.90 -16.97
CA PRO A 61 -19.55 -10.99 -16.28
C PRO A 61 -20.13 -12.09 -17.21
N PRO A 62 -20.73 -11.78 -18.38
CA PRO A 62 -21.15 -12.83 -19.31
C PRO A 62 -19.99 -13.69 -19.81
N ILE A 63 -18.82 -13.09 -20.06
CA ILE A 63 -17.62 -13.81 -20.48
C ILE A 63 -17.12 -14.70 -19.34
N LEU A 64 -17.05 -14.17 -18.12
CA LEU A 64 -16.62 -14.93 -16.95
C LEU A 64 -17.51 -16.14 -16.69
N ARG A 65 -18.83 -16.01 -16.83
CA ARG A 65 -19.76 -17.14 -16.73
C ARG A 65 -19.50 -18.20 -17.80
N LYS A 66 -19.26 -17.77 -19.04
CA LYS A 66 -18.96 -18.67 -20.17
C LYS A 66 -17.65 -19.43 -19.97
N THR A 67 -16.68 -18.83 -19.29
CA THR A 67 -15.37 -19.44 -19.00
C THR A 67 -15.29 -20.07 -17.61
N GLU A 68 -16.39 -20.14 -16.85
CA GLU A 68 -16.41 -20.68 -15.48
C GLU A 68 -15.43 -19.97 -14.52
N GLN A 69 -15.33 -18.64 -14.64
CA GLN A 69 -14.44 -17.77 -13.86
C GLN A 69 -15.20 -16.68 -13.11
N ASP A 70 -16.52 -16.79 -12.97
CA ASP A 70 -17.39 -15.80 -12.33
C ASP A 70 -17.38 -15.85 -10.78
N HIS A 71 -16.69 -16.83 -10.20
CA HIS A 71 -16.59 -17.05 -8.76
C HIS A 71 -15.30 -16.46 -8.15
N GLY A 72 -14.90 -15.26 -8.58
CA GLY A 72 -13.69 -14.57 -8.09
C GLY A 72 -12.39 -14.97 -8.79
N GLY A 73 -12.49 -15.82 -9.83
CA GLY A 73 -11.38 -16.25 -10.67
C GLY A 73 -10.27 -17.00 -9.93
N THR A 74 -9.28 -17.47 -10.68
CA THR A 74 -8.08 -18.08 -10.12
C THR A 74 -6.83 -17.39 -10.65
N GLY A 75 -5.78 -17.32 -9.84
CA GLY A 75 -4.46 -16.97 -10.28
C GLY A 75 -3.94 -17.95 -11.34
N ARG A 76 -2.85 -17.56 -12.01
CA ARG A 76 -2.21 -18.35 -13.08
C ARG A 76 -1.93 -19.80 -12.70
N ASP A 77 -1.56 -20.03 -11.44
CA ASP A 77 -1.13 -21.34 -10.93
C ASP A 77 -2.31 -22.20 -10.41
N GLY A 78 -3.54 -21.70 -10.55
CA GLY A 78 -4.78 -22.41 -10.26
C GLY A 78 -5.29 -22.23 -8.83
N TRP A 79 -6.56 -22.62 -8.64
CA TRP A 79 -7.31 -22.38 -7.38
C TRP A 79 -6.65 -23.00 -6.14
N ILE A 80 -5.94 -24.13 -6.28
CA ILE A 80 -5.30 -24.79 -5.15
C ILE A 80 -4.11 -23.98 -4.63
N VAL A 81 -3.37 -23.32 -5.51
CA VAL A 81 -2.25 -22.45 -5.13
C VAL A 81 -2.80 -21.18 -4.47
N ASP A 82 -3.87 -20.61 -5.01
CA ASP A 82 -4.57 -19.47 -4.38
C ASP A 82 -5.05 -19.83 -2.97
N TYR A 83 -5.63 -21.03 -2.79
CA TYR A 83 -6.06 -21.52 -1.49
C TYR A 83 -4.90 -21.56 -0.49
N PHE A 84 -3.72 -22.06 -0.88
CA PHE A 84 -2.55 -22.09 -0.01
C PHE A 84 -2.02 -20.67 0.33
N HIS A 85 -2.17 -19.70 -0.57
CA HIS A 85 -1.80 -18.30 -0.34
C HIS A 85 -2.86 -17.49 0.43
N ILE A 86 -4.03 -18.07 0.74
CA ILE A 86 -5.06 -17.43 1.58
C ILE A 86 -5.19 -18.16 2.93
N PHE A 87 -5.29 -19.49 2.88
CA PHE A 87 -5.64 -20.35 4.02
C PHE A 87 -4.56 -21.37 4.40
N GLY A 88 -3.49 -21.49 3.60
CA GLY A 88 -2.41 -22.45 3.85
C GLY A 88 -1.72 -22.23 5.20
N PRO A 89 -1.14 -23.27 5.81
CA PRO A 89 -0.56 -23.17 7.14
C PRO A 89 0.58 -22.15 7.23
N GLY A 90 1.45 -22.10 6.21
CA GLY A 90 2.51 -21.08 6.12
C GLY A 90 1.92 -19.67 6.00
N GLN A 91 0.88 -19.50 5.18
CA GLN A 91 0.21 -18.21 5.06
C GLN A 91 -0.48 -17.78 6.37
N ARG A 92 -1.14 -18.70 7.09
CA ARG A 92 -1.78 -18.39 8.37
C ARG A 92 -0.78 -17.90 9.41
N TYR A 93 0.42 -18.49 9.44
CA TYR A 93 1.52 -18.00 10.26
C TYR A 93 1.93 -16.58 9.88
N LEU A 94 2.16 -16.32 8.59
CA LEU A 94 2.51 -14.99 8.08
C LEU A 94 1.42 -13.97 8.38
N ASN A 95 0.14 -14.28 8.13
CA ASN A 95 -0.98 -13.39 8.41
C ASN A 95 -1.05 -13.03 9.91
N ARG A 96 -0.88 -14.00 10.81
CA ARG A 96 -0.89 -13.74 12.27
C ARG A 96 0.29 -12.85 12.69
N ARG A 97 1.48 -13.08 12.14
CA ARG A 97 2.66 -12.24 12.35
C ARG A 97 2.42 -10.82 11.85
N ASN A 98 1.82 -10.68 10.66
CA ASN A 98 1.54 -9.39 10.04
C ASN A 98 0.49 -8.61 10.83
N TRP A 99 -0.56 -9.27 11.32
CA TRP A 99 -1.56 -8.67 12.21
C TRP A 99 -0.99 -8.22 13.55
N ALA A 100 0.09 -8.84 14.02
CA ALA A 100 0.82 -8.39 15.21
C ALA A 100 1.76 -7.19 14.95
N GLY A 101 1.73 -6.61 13.74
CA GLY A 101 2.53 -5.43 13.39
C GLY A 101 3.94 -5.74 12.86
N ALA A 102 4.28 -7.02 12.67
CA ALA A 102 5.62 -7.45 12.26
C ALA A 102 5.76 -7.75 10.75
N GLY A 103 4.76 -7.41 9.94
CA GLY A 103 4.63 -7.92 8.57
C GLY A 103 5.03 -7.01 7.43
N HIS A 104 5.24 -5.72 7.72
CA HIS A 104 5.69 -4.70 6.76
C HIS A 104 5.67 -3.31 7.40
N SER A 105 6.50 -2.40 6.88
CA SER A 105 6.33 -0.97 7.14
C SER A 105 5.08 -0.45 6.42
N PHE A 106 4.12 0.10 7.18
CA PHE A 106 2.92 0.73 6.63
C PHE A 106 3.28 1.83 5.62
N GLN A 107 4.29 2.66 5.93
CA GLN A 107 4.75 3.72 5.03
C GLN A 107 5.26 3.18 3.69
N GLN A 108 5.90 2.01 3.69
CA GLN A 108 6.46 1.40 2.49
C GLN A 108 5.40 0.71 1.64
N VAL A 109 4.39 0.08 2.25
CA VAL A 109 3.32 -0.64 1.55
C VAL A 109 2.25 0.31 1.02
N THR A 110 1.86 1.28 1.84
CA THR A 110 0.83 2.26 1.48
C THR A 110 1.38 3.32 0.52
N GLY A 111 2.71 3.43 0.39
CA GLY A 111 3.41 4.15 -0.68
C GLY A 111 2.91 5.57 -0.90
N HIS A 112 2.71 5.95 -2.16
CA HIS A 112 2.18 7.26 -2.56
C HIS A 112 0.82 7.59 -1.94
N ASN A 113 -0.01 6.59 -1.66
CA ASN A 113 -1.32 6.82 -1.06
C ASN A 113 -1.16 7.37 0.37
N HIS A 114 -0.20 6.85 1.14
CA HIS A 114 0.09 7.36 2.49
C HIS A 114 0.52 8.82 2.50
N TYR A 115 1.34 9.21 1.51
CA TYR A 115 1.83 10.58 1.37
C TYR A 115 0.71 11.59 1.11
N ASN A 116 -0.38 11.13 0.49
CA ASN A 116 -1.52 11.96 0.12
C ASN A 116 -2.72 11.85 1.09
N THR A 117 -2.80 10.83 1.95
CA THR A 117 -3.92 10.64 2.87
C THR A 117 -3.88 11.57 4.10
N ASP A 118 -2.68 11.94 4.56
CA ASP A 118 -2.50 12.85 5.71
C ASP A 118 -1.52 13.96 5.32
N LEU A 119 -1.95 14.84 4.40
CA LEU A 119 -1.22 16.04 4.05
C LEU A 119 -1.12 16.95 5.28
N LYS A 120 -0.06 16.77 6.07
CA LYS A 120 0.24 17.66 7.18
C LYS A 120 0.57 19.02 6.59
N LEU A 121 -0.07 20.06 7.14
CA LEU A 121 0.25 21.43 6.80
C LEU A 121 1.75 21.66 7.08
N PHE A 122 2.55 21.79 6.03
CA PHE A 122 3.98 22.03 6.18
C PHE A 122 4.17 23.46 6.69
N LYS A 123 4.41 23.62 8.01
CA LYS A 123 4.90 24.88 8.58
C LYS A 123 6.38 25.03 8.23
N GLY A 124 6.66 25.41 6.99
CA GLY A 124 8.01 25.81 6.59
C GLY A 124 8.46 27.06 7.35
N PHE A 125 9.75 27.41 7.26
CA PHE A 125 10.28 28.67 7.81
C PHE A 125 9.46 29.90 7.40
N ASN A 126 8.88 29.86 6.20
CA ASN A 126 8.07 30.94 5.63
C ASN A 126 6.56 30.81 5.96
N GLY A 127 6.17 29.93 6.89
CA GLY A 127 4.79 29.70 7.31
C GLY A 127 3.92 29.03 6.24
N GLN A 128 2.60 29.05 6.46
CA GLN A 128 1.58 28.46 5.57
C GLN A 128 1.59 29.06 4.15
N PHE A 129 2.13 30.28 3.99
CA PHE A 129 2.28 30.97 2.71
C PHE A 129 3.69 30.87 2.11
N GLY A 130 4.51 29.91 2.58
CA GLY A 130 5.92 29.86 2.23
C GLY A 130 6.21 29.75 0.74
N TYR A 131 5.36 29.03 0.00
CA TYR A 131 5.43 28.95 -1.46
C TYR A 131 5.24 30.33 -2.13
N ARG A 132 4.21 31.08 -1.75
CA ARG A 132 3.98 32.45 -2.27
C ARG A 132 5.08 33.43 -1.89
N ARG A 133 5.67 33.27 -0.70
CA ARG A 133 6.82 34.08 -0.26
C ARG A 133 8.06 33.78 -1.11
N ASN A 134 8.29 32.53 -1.50
CA ASN A 134 9.45 32.13 -2.30
C ASN A 134 9.30 32.42 -3.80
N THR A 135 8.08 32.66 -4.30
CA THR A 135 7.82 32.94 -5.71
C THR A 135 7.39 34.41 -5.91
N PRO A 136 8.30 35.31 -6.34
CA PRO A 136 8.04 36.76 -6.39
C PRO A 136 6.77 37.17 -7.15
N ALA A 137 6.47 36.51 -8.28
CA ALA A 137 5.27 36.80 -9.06
C ALA A 137 3.97 36.57 -8.27
N LEU A 138 3.93 35.56 -7.40
CA LEU A 138 2.74 35.22 -6.62
C LEU A 138 2.45 36.17 -5.45
N ARG A 139 3.39 37.08 -5.14
CA ARG A 139 3.20 38.15 -4.14
C ARG A 139 2.33 39.28 -4.67
N GLN A 140 2.27 39.47 -5.99
CA GLN A 140 1.55 40.56 -6.65
C GLN A 140 0.08 40.21 -6.96
N HIS A 141 -0.29 38.94 -6.82
CA HIS A 141 -1.64 38.46 -7.11
C HIS A 141 -2.34 38.04 -5.82
N THR A 142 -3.67 38.17 -5.81
CA THR A 142 -4.53 37.65 -4.74
C THR A 142 -4.52 36.11 -4.73
N SER A 143 -4.82 35.51 -3.59
CA SER A 143 -4.93 34.05 -3.52
C SER A 143 -6.24 33.58 -4.15
N VAL A 144 -6.17 32.60 -5.05
CA VAL A 144 -7.34 31.90 -5.58
C VAL A 144 -8.15 31.16 -4.50
N PHE A 145 -7.55 30.94 -3.32
CA PHE A 145 -8.21 30.35 -2.16
C PHE A 145 -8.84 31.40 -1.22
N GLY A 146 -8.91 32.68 -1.63
CA GLY A 146 -9.66 33.72 -0.92
C GLY A 146 -9.00 34.29 0.34
N GLU A 147 -7.79 33.86 0.70
CA GLU A 147 -7.10 34.42 1.86
C GLU A 147 -6.56 35.84 1.57
N VAL A 148 -7.17 36.81 2.23
CA VAL A 148 -6.72 38.21 2.31
C VAL A 148 -5.76 38.31 3.50
N THR A 149 -4.45 38.32 3.24
CA THR A 149 -3.49 38.63 4.30
C THR A 149 -3.59 40.12 4.65
N LYS A 150 -4.05 40.44 5.86
CA LYS A 150 -4.16 41.82 6.37
C LYS A 150 -2.82 42.58 6.45
N PHE A 151 -1.71 41.86 6.37
CA PHE A 151 -0.38 42.45 6.44
C PHE A 151 0.25 42.53 5.05
N PRO A 152 0.92 43.65 4.73
CA PRO A 152 1.71 43.75 3.51
C PRO A 152 2.82 42.69 3.51
N LEU A 153 3.01 42.03 2.37
CA LEU A 153 4.17 41.17 2.12
C LEU A 153 5.36 42.07 1.72
N PHE A 154 5.87 42.86 2.67
CA PHE A 154 7.18 43.51 2.56
C PHE A 154 8.19 42.73 3.40
#